data_AF-A0A7Y1ZZG5-F1
#
_entry.id   AF-A0A7Y1ZZG5-F1
#
_cell.length_a   1.000
_cell.length_b   1.000
_cell.length_c   1.000
_cell.angle_alpha   90.00
_cell.angle_beta   90.00
_cell.angle_gamma   90.00
#
_symmetry.space_group_name_H-M   'P 1'
#
loop_
_entity.id
_entity.type
_entity.pdbx_description
1 polymer ?
#
loop_
_entity_poly.entity_id
_entity_poly.type
_entity_poly.pdbx_seq_one_letter_code
_entity_poly.pdbx_strand_id
1 'polypeptide(L)'
;MKNKTKTQIMWVILFALTVAVAYMWHNPKVVKINMPIQRPLPMLPRPPVPMPTREPEFRGPPLKQYKPGHTQQMGILTNETGETLPLYGKEVHGRRDRYHYYTTTGGDNLYSIPLSHNSRDCMEDIGCQELYGNEAVSITGKTDPFTVNLYRTDNFF
;
A
#
# COMPACT_ATOMS: atom_id res chain seq x y z
N MET A 1 -53.19 25.98 75.06
CA MET A 1 -54.24 26.35 74.08
C MET A 1 -55.12 25.14 73.80
N LYS A 2 -56.43 25.25 74.06
CA LYS A 2 -57.41 24.17 73.85
C LYS A 2 -57.35 23.74 72.37
N ASN A 3 -57.43 22.44 72.07
CA ASN A 3 -57.23 21.92 70.70
C ASN A 3 -58.11 22.63 69.64
N LYS A 4 -59.27 23.12 70.06
CA LYS A 4 -60.20 23.92 69.25
C LYS A 4 -59.60 25.26 68.75
N THR A 5 -58.77 25.93 69.54
CA THR A 5 -58.13 27.20 69.12
C THR A 5 -56.94 26.93 68.20
N LYS A 6 -56.22 25.81 68.39
CA LYS A 6 -55.14 25.40 67.49
C LYS A 6 -55.67 25.04 66.10
N THR A 7 -56.80 24.33 66.01
CA THR A 7 -57.44 24.04 64.73
C THR A 7 -57.95 25.31 64.06
N GLN A 8 -58.55 26.26 64.78
CA GLN A 8 -58.97 27.53 64.18
C GLN A 8 -57.81 28.35 63.61
N ILE A 9 -56.68 28.43 64.31
CA ILE A 9 -55.49 29.11 63.79
C ILE A 9 -54.94 28.40 62.56
N MET A 10 -54.93 27.06 62.54
CA MET A 10 -54.55 26.29 61.34
C MET A 10 -55.45 26.62 60.14
N TRP A 11 -56.77 26.69 60.32
CA TRP A 11 -57.69 27.03 59.23
C TRP A 11 -57.47 28.45 58.68
N VAL A 12 -57.15 29.43 59.54
CA VAL A 12 -56.85 30.81 59.12
C VAL A 12 -55.53 30.88 58.35
N ILE A 13 -54.49 30.20 58.81
CA ILE A 13 -53.19 30.14 58.11
C ILE A 13 -53.36 29.43 56.76
N LEU A 14 -54.13 28.34 56.73
CA LEU A 14 -54.45 27.62 55.49
C LEU A 14 -55.16 28.54 54.50
N PHE A 15 -56.16 29.30 54.95
CA PHE A 15 -56.87 30.25 54.10
C PHE A 15 -55.98 31.41 53.61
N ALA A 16 -55.10 31.94 54.45
CA ALA A 16 -54.17 33.00 54.04
C ALA A 16 -53.17 32.48 52.98
N LEU A 17 -52.68 31.25 53.14
CA LEU A 17 -51.80 30.61 52.16
C LEU A 17 -52.53 30.32 50.84
N THR A 18 -53.79 29.86 50.86
CA THR A 18 -54.55 29.63 49.63
C THR A 18 -54.80 30.93 48.86
N VAL A 19 -55.08 32.03 49.55
CA VAL A 19 -55.23 33.36 48.92
C VAL A 19 -53.91 33.83 48.31
N ALA A 20 -52.78 33.68 49.02
CA ALA A 20 -51.47 34.05 48.50
C ALA A 20 -51.09 33.26 47.24
N VAL A 21 -51.39 31.96 47.23
CA VAL A 21 -51.17 31.10 46.05
C VAL A 21 -52.08 31.52 44.90
N ALA A 22 -53.37 31.79 45.14
CA ALA A 22 -54.29 32.28 44.11
C ALA A 22 -53.80 33.61 43.50
N TYR A 23 -53.26 34.51 44.33
CA TYR A 23 -52.68 35.77 43.86
C TYR A 23 -51.43 35.56 42.98
N MET A 24 -50.51 34.68 43.39
CA MET A 24 -49.35 34.34 42.57
C MET A 24 -49.76 33.66 41.26
N TRP A 25 -50.84 32.89 41.27
CA TRP A 25 -51.37 32.23 40.08
C TRP A 25 -51.97 33.25 39.10
N HIS A 26 -52.69 34.27 39.58
CA HIS A 26 -53.24 35.31 38.73
C HIS A 26 -52.19 36.28 38.15
N ASN A 27 -51.04 36.44 38.81
CA ASN A 27 -50.00 37.38 38.40
C ASN A 27 -48.67 36.67 38.06
N PRO A 28 -48.62 35.82 37.00
CA PRO A 28 -47.38 35.17 36.61
C PRO A 28 -46.39 36.22 36.10
N LYS A 29 -45.21 36.30 36.72
CA LYS A 29 -44.12 37.15 36.25
C LYS A 29 -43.59 36.60 34.93
N VAL A 30 -43.84 37.29 33.82
CA VAL A 30 -43.31 36.90 32.51
C VAL A 30 -41.85 37.32 32.41
N VAL A 31 -40.92 36.38 32.60
CA VAL A 31 -39.49 36.61 32.39
C VAL A 31 -39.21 36.47 30.89
N LYS A 32 -38.98 37.59 30.20
CA LYS A 32 -38.56 37.57 28.80
C LYS A 32 -37.07 37.23 28.74
N ILE A 33 -36.76 36.00 28.34
CA ILE A 33 -35.40 35.56 28.10
C ILE A 33 -35.06 35.95 26.65
N ASN A 34 -34.19 36.94 26.48
CA ASN A 34 -33.66 37.30 25.16
C ASN A 34 -32.61 36.26 24.78
N MET A 35 -33.03 35.17 24.13
CA MET A 35 -32.08 34.17 23.64
C MET A 35 -31.46 34.71 22.34
N PRO A 36 -30.12 34.78 22.22
CA PRO A 36 -29.50 35.12 20.96
C PRO A 36 -29.85 34.03 19.94
N ILE A 37 -30.50 34.41 18.85
CA ILE A 37 -30.80 33.52 17.74
C ILE A 37 -29.47 33.06 17.15
N GLN A 38 -29.05 31.84 17.48
CA GLN A 38 -27.89 31.21 16.85
C GLN A 38 -28.27 30.94 15.40
N ARG A 39 -27.71 31.75 14.47
CA ARG A 39 -27.88 31.48 13.04
C ARG A 39 -27.24 30.13 12.76
N PRO A 40 -27.95 29.18 12.12
CA PRO A 40 -27.32 27.92 11.75
C PRO A 40 -26.15 28.24 10.82
N LEU A 41 -24.97 27.72 11.17
CA LEU A 41 -23.80 27.84 10.31
C LEU A 41 -24.12 27.19 8.95
N PRO A 42 -23.64 27.75 7.84
CA PRO A 42 -23.81 27.14 6.53
C PRO A 42 -23.24 25.72 6.58
N MET A 43 -24.06 24.74 6.22
CA MET A 43 -23.62 23.35 6.18
C MET A 43 -22.55 23.23 5.09
N LEU A 44 -21.31 22.94 5.52
CA LEU A 44 -20.26 22.59 4.59
C LEU A 44 -20.66 21.29 3.86
N PRO A 45 -20.38 21.15 2.56
CA PRO A 45 -20.58 19.89 1.86
C PRO A 45 -19.81 18.81 2.60
N ARG A 46 -20.51 17.72 2.98
CA ARG A 46 -19.83 16.58 3.58
C ARG A 46 -18.83 16.05 2.54
N PRO A 47 -17.54 15.89 2.88
CA PRO A 47 -16.58 15.28 1.96
C PRO A 47 -17.11 13.91 1.54
N PRO A 48 -16.93 13.52 0.26
CA PRO A 48 -17.37 12.22 -0.21
C PRO A 48 -16.77 11.15 0.69
N VAL A 49 -17.64 10.35 1.31
CA VAL A 49 -17.21 9.20 2.10
C VAL A 49 -16.51 8.26 1.12
N PRO A 50 -15.25 7.86 1.37
CA PRO A 50 -14.60 6.84 0.57
C PRO A 50 -15.47 5.59 0.62
N MET A 51 -16.15 5.29 -0.49
CA MET A 51 -16.81 4.00 -0.61
C MET A 51 -15.71 2.95 -0.54
N PRO A 52 -15.81 1.92 0.31
CA PRO A 52 -14.86 0.83 0.26
C PRO A 52 -15.00 0.19 -1.12
N THR A 53 -14.06 0.47 -2.02
CA THR A 53 -13.94 -0.25 -3.28
C THR A 53 -13.80 -1.71 -2.89
N ARG A 54 -14.86 -2.51 -3.07
CA ARG A 54 -14.74 -3.95 -2.96
C ARG A 54 -13.71 -4.35 -4.01
N GLU A 55 -12.60 -4.93 -3.56
CA GLU A 55 -11.70 -5.59 -4.49
C GLU A 55 -12.57 -6.56 -5.31
N PRO A 56 -12.47 -6.55 -6.65
CA PRO A 56 -13.21 -7.51 -7.46
C PRO A 56 -12.94 -8.92 -6.93
N GLU A 57 -13.98 -9.75 -6.80
CA GLU A 57 -13.86 -11.15 -6.32
C GLU A 57 -12.82 -11.92 -7.14
N PHE A 58 -12.71 -11.56 -8.42
CA PHE A 58 -11.63 -11.95 -9.29
C PHE A 58 -10.50 -10.94 -9.22
N ARG A 59 -9.52 -11.21 -8.35
CA ARG A 59 -8.21 -10.58 -8.47
C ARG A 59 -7.59 -11.02 -9.79
N GLY A 60 -7.10 -10.06 -10.56
CA GLY A 60 -6.27 -10.38 -11.72
C GLY A 60 -5.10 -11.27 -11.31
N PRO A 61 -4.55 -12.08 -12.22
CA PRO A 61 -3.37 -12.87 -11.92
C PRO A 61 -2.28 -11.92 -11.37
N PRO A 62 -1.54 -12.32 -10.33
CA PRO A 62 -0.46 -11.51 -9.80
C PRO A 62 0.49 -11.16 -10.96
N LEU A 63 0.63 -9.87 -11.26
CA LEU A 63 1.56 -9.40 -12.26
C LEU A 63 2.96 -9.78 -11.78
N LYS A 64 3.73 -10.50 -12.61
CA LYS A 64 5.14 -10.79 -12.33
C LYS A 64 5.92 -9.47 -12.37
N GLN A 65 5.97 -8.75 -11.26
CA GLN A 65 6.73 -7.50 -11.15
C GLN A 65 8.21 -7.73 -10.83
N TYR A 66 8.58 -8.95 -10.43
CA TYR A 66 9.89 -9.26 -9.86
C TYR A 66 10.91 -9.80 -10.88
N LYS A 67 10.58 -9.93 -12.17
CA LYS A 67 11.51 -10.41 -13.22
C LYS A 67 11.70 -9.39 -14.35
N PRO A 68 12.92 -9.25 -14.89
CA PRO A 68 13.19 -8.33 -16.00
C PRO A 68 12.44 -8.71 -17.28
N GLY A 69 11.49 -7.85 -17.67
CA GLY A 69 10.88 -7.88 -19.01
C GLY A 69 11.74 -7.23 -20.10
N HIS A 70 12.82 -6.53 -19.73
CA HIS A 70 13.78 -5.89 -20.62
C HIS A 70 15.18 -6.40 -20.29
N THR A 71 16.13 -6.23 -21.22
CA THR A 71 17.51 -6.59 -20.92
C THR A 71 18.09 -5.68 -19.85
N GLN A 72 18.64 -6.28 -18.81
CA GLN A 72 19.47 -5.60 -17.81
C GLN A 72 20.75 -6.36 -17.51
N GLN A 73 21.74 -5.68 -16.95
CA GLN A 73 22.95 -6.33 -16.46
C GLN A 73 22.63 -7.06 -15.16
N MET A 74 22.81 -8.39 -15.16
CA MET A 74 22.52 -9.27 -14.02
C MET A 74 23.76 -9.57 -13.19
N GLY A 75 24.96 -9.37 -13.76
CA GLY A 75 26.21 -9.64 -13.06
C GLY A 75 27.44 -9.43 -13.94
N ILE A 76 28.48 -10.17 -13.59
CA ILE A 76 29.75 -10.25 -14.32
C ILE A 76 30.16 -11.71 -14.51
N LEU A 77 30.92 -11.93 -15.57
CA LEU A 77 31.56 -13.19 -15.92
C LEU A 77 33.06 -13.01 -15.68
N THR A 78 33.67 -13.93 -14.95
CA THR A 78 35.10 -13.90 -14.64
C THR A 78 35.76 -15.19 -15.08
N ASN A 79 36.91 -15.09 -15.75
CA ASN A 79 37.74 -16.23 -16.12
C ASN A 79 39.01 -16.28 -15.25
N GLU A 80 39.65 -17.45 -15.15
CA GLU A 80 40.94 -17.66 -14.48
C GLU A 80 42.08 -16.81 -15.07
N THR A 81 41.97 -16.44 -16.35
CA THR A 81 42.89 -15.52 -17.03
C THR A 81 42.78 -14.06 -16.58
N GLY A 82 41.77 -13.73 -15.76
CA GLY A 82 41.50 -12.37 -15.27
C GLY A 82 40.61 -11.53 -16.19
N GLU A 83 40.12 -12.08 -17.30
CA GLU A 83 39.13 -11.40 -18.14
C GLU A 83 37.78 -11.28 -17.42
N THR A 84 37.22 -10.07 -17.41
CA THR A 84 35.90 -9.78 -16.83
C THR A 84 34.97 -9.21 -17.89
N LEU A 85 33.80 -9.82 -18.06
CA LEU A 85 32.79 -9.40 -19.02
C LEU A 85 31.44 -9.18 -18.33
N PRO A 86 30.60 -8.24 -18.80
CA PRO A 86 29.28 -8.04 -18.23
C PRO A 86 28.32 -9.18 -18.60
N LEU A 87 27.50 -9.64 -17.65
CA LEU A 87 26.42 -10.57 -17.91
C LEU A 87 25.11 -9.79 -18.06
N TYR A 88 24.50 -9.86 -19.24
CA TYR A 88 23.18 -9.32 -19.50
C TYR A 88 22.15 -10.45 -19.56
N GLY A 89 20.93 -10.15 -19.11
CA GLY A 89 19.82 -11.09 -19.25
C GLY A 89 18.44 -10.45 -19.25
N LYS A 90 17.48 -11.22 -19.79
CA LYS A 90 16.03 -10.92 -19.83
C LYS A 90 15.21 -12.21 -19.75
N GLU A 91 14.01 -12.16 -19.18
CA GLU A 91 13.10 -13.32 -19.15
C GLU A 91 12.71 -13.75 -20.58
N VAL A 92 12.61 -15.06 -20.81
CA VAL A 92 12.07 -15.61 -22.05
C VAL A 92 10.54 -15.43 -22.05
N HIS A 93 9.99 -14.92 -23.14
CA HIS A 93 8.54 -14.73 -23.22
C HIS A 93 7.80 -16.07 -23.11
N GLY A 94 6.84 -16.16 -22.18
CA GLY A 94 6.04 -17.37 -21.96
C GLY A 94 6.70 -18.47 -21.12
N ARG A 95 7.94 -18.28 -20.63
CA ARG A 95 8.64 -19.25 -19.75
C ARG A 95 9.17 -18.57 -18.49
N ARG A 96 8.76 -19.07 -17.31
CA ARG A 96 9.11 -18.46 -16.01
C ARG A 96 10.52 -18.84 -15.51
N ASP A 97 10.99 -20.02 -15.92
CA ASP A 97 12.23 -20.66 -15.48
C ASP A 97 13.41 -20.33 -16.38
N ARG A 98 13.21 -19.50 -17.42
CA ARG A 98 14.21 -19.30 -18.47
C ARG A 98 14.49 -17.85 -18.80
N TYR A 99 15.74 -17.63 -19.15
CA TYR A 99 16.30 -16.34 -19.49
C TYR A 99 17.14 -16.44 -20.74
N HIS A 100 17.13 -15.35 -21.50
CA HIS A 100 18.14 -15.12 -22.51
C HIS A 100 19.32 -14.43 -21.87
N TYR A 101 20.50 -15.07 -21.95
CA TYR A 101 21.75 -14.48 -21.47
C TYR A 101 22.66 -14.18 -22.64
N TYR A 102 23.30 -13.02 -22.57
CA TYR A 102 24.38 -12.67 -23.48
C TYR A 102 25.40 -11.78 -22.78
N THR A 103 26.57 -11.70 -23.39
CA THR A 103 27.62 -10.75 -23.00
C THR A 103 27.90 -9.80 -24.16
N THR A 104 28.76 -8.81 -23.95
CA THR A 104 29.17 -7.88 -25.01
C THR A 104 30.63 -8.04 -25.35
N THR A 105 31.00 -7.72 -26.60
CA THR A 105 32.41 -7.52 -26.97
C THR A 105 33.00 -6.37 -26.15
N GLY A 106 34.12 -6.58 -25.46
CA GLY A 106 34.78 -5.59 -24.59
C GLY A 106 35.56 -4.49 -25.31
N GLY A 107 35.21 -4.14 -26.55
CA GLY A 107 35.87 -3.09 -27.35
C GLY A 107 34.97 -1.87 -27.57
N ASP A 108 35.40 -0.95 -28.44
CA ASP A 108 34.66 0.29 -28.76
C ASP A 108 33.27 0.02 -29.39
N ASN A 109 33.17 -1.07 -30.14
CA ASN A 109 31.89 -1.55 -30.66
C ASN A 109 31.38 -2.68 -29.80
N LEU A 110 30.23 -2.47 -29.16
CA LEU A 110 29.56 -3.48 -28.33
C LEU A 110 28.59 -4.29 -29.20
N TYR A 111 28.96 -5.53 -29.49
CA TYR A 111 28.11 -6.54 -30.12
C TYR A 111 27.71 -7.58 -29.07
N SER A 112 26.47 -8.07 -29.18
CA SER A 112 25.96 -9.12 -28.29
C SER A 112 26.54 -10.47 -28.68
N ILE A 113 27.14 -11.18 -27.73
CA ILE A 113 27.69 -12.52 -27.90
C ILE A 113 26.86 -13.50 -27.07
N PRO A 114 26.35 -14.59 -27.67
CA PRO A 114 25.58 -15.59 -26.95
C PRO A 114 26.44 -16.36 -25.94
N LEU A 115 25.80 -16.72 -24.83
CA LEU A 115 26.34 -17.59 -23.80
C LEU A 115 25.80 -19.00 -23.99
N SER A 116 26.57 -19.99 -23.59
CA SER A 116 26.14 -21.39 -23.53
C SER A 116 26.25 -21.93 -22.12
N HIS A 117 25.17 -22.55 -21.65
CA HIS A 117 25.08 -23.18 -20.33
C HIS A 117 24.47 -24.56 -20.50
N ASN A 118 25.11 -25.60 -19.96
CA ASN A 118 24.70 -27.01 -20.12
C ASN A 118 24.50 -27.42 -21.60
N SER A 119 25.43 -27.03 -22.47
CA SER A 119 25.41 -27.33 -23.91
C SER A 119 24.22 -26.76 -24.68
N ARG A 120 23.63 -25.66 -24.19
CA ARG A 120 22.54 -24.93 -24.85
C ARG A 120 22.90 -23.47 -25.03
N ASP A 121 22.58 -22.92 -26.18
CA ASP A 121 22.67 -21.49 -26.46
C ASP A 121 21.57 -20.72 -25.72
N CYS A 122 21.97 -19.75 -24.90
CA CYS A 122 21.06 -18.96 -24.10
C CYS A 122 20.34 -17.86 -24.91
N MET A 123 20.78 -17.51 -26.12
CA MET A 123 20.03 -16.61 -27.02
C MET A 123 19.01 -17.32 -27.93
N GLU A 124 18.98 -18.66 -27.94
CA GLU A 124 17.97 -19.43 -28.69
C GLU A 124 16.56 -19.25 -28.11
N ASP A 125 15.51 -19.58 -28.87
CA ASP A 125 14.09 -19.39 -28.53
C ASP A 125 13.67 -19.86 -27.12
N ILE A 126 14.31 -20.91 -26.60
CA ILE A 126 14.00 -21.48 -25.30
C ILE A 126 14.82 -20.81 -24.17
N GLY A 127 16.00 -20.28 -24.49
CA GLY A 127 16.97 -19.77 -23.52
C GLY A 127 17.48 -20.83 -22.53
N CYS A 128 18.19 -20.35 -21.52
CA CYS A 128 18.81 -21.16 -20.47
C CYS A 128 18.02 -21.09 -19.16
N GLN A 129 18.26 -22.04 -18.25
CA GLN A 129 17.73 -21.95 -16.88
C GLN A 129 18.25 -20.71 -16.15
N GLU A 130 17.50 -20.26 -15.16
CA GLU A 130 17.93 -19.25 -14.18
C GLU A 130 19.29 -19.63 -13.56
N LEU A 131 20.23 -18.67 -13.58
CA LEU A 131 21.55 -18.82 -12.99
C LEU A 131 21.47 -18.41 -11.52
N TYR A 132 22.12 -19.15 -10.63
CA TYR A 132 22.19 -18.86 -9.19
C TYR A 132 23.58 -18.38 -8.76
N GLY A 133 24.55 -18.36 -9.68
CA GLY A 133 25.92 -17.91 -9.43
C GLY A 133 26.87 -19.08 -9.12
N ASN A 134 28.18 -18.83 -9.32
CA ASN A 134 29.26 -19.83 -9.31
C ASN A 134 29.14 -20.93 -10.37
N GLU A 135 28.22 -20.77 -11.33
CA GLU A 135 28.08 -21.68 -12.47
C GLU A 135 29.12 -21.35 -13.54
N ALA A 136 29.60 -22.38 -14.23
CA ALA A 136 30.51 -22.22 -15.37
C ALA A 136 29.71 -22.14 -16.68
N VAL A 137 29.96 -21.09 -17.46
CA VAL A 137 29.33 -20.85 -18.77
C VAL A 137 30.40 -20.69 -19.84
N SER A 138 30.10 -21.13 -21.06
CA SER A 138 30.98 -20.91 -22.21
C SER A 138 30.47 -19.74 -23.05
N ILE A 139 31.38 -18.97 -23.62
CA ILE A 139 31.06 -17.83 -24.48
C ILE A 139 31.44 -18.19 -25.91
N THR A 140 30.54 -17.95 -26.86
CA THR A 140 30.83 -18.21 -28.27
C THR A 140 32.04 -17.38 -28.74
N GLY A 141 33.08 -18.05 -29.25
CA GLY A 141 34.32 -17.41 -29.70
C GLY A 141 35.38 -17.23 -28.60
N LYS A 142 35.13 -17.69 -27.37
CA LYS A 142 36.14 -17.81 -26.31
C LYS A 142 36.36 -19.28 -25.98
N THR A 143 37.61 -19.66 -25.75
CA THR A 143 38.00 -21.05 -25.47
C THR A 143 37.75 -21.44 -24.02
N ASP A 144 37.94 -20.49 -23.12
CA ASP A 144 37.92 -20.75 -21.68
C ASP A 144 36.51 -20.61 -21.10
N PRO A 145 36.17 -21.40 -20.06
CA PRO A 145 34.94 -21.23 -19.32
C PRO A 145 35.01 -19.97 -18.44
N PHE A 146 33.85 -19.35 -18.24
CA PHE A 146 33.68 -18.19 -17.37
C PHE A 146 32.81 -18.57 -16.18
N THR A 147 33.17 -18.10 -14.99
CA THR A 147 32.35 -18.22 -13.79
C THR A 147 31.38 -17.06 -13.69
N VAL A 148 30.13 -17.36 -13.41
CA VAL A 148 29.05 -16.38 -13.24
C VAL A 148 29.07 -15.80 -11.82
N ASN A 149 29.16 -14.48 -11.72
CA ASN A 149 28.99 -13.73 -10.47
C ASN A 149 27.79 -12.78 -10.61
N LEU A 150 26.67 -13.13 -9.96
CA LEU A 150 25.44 -12.35 -10.02
C LEU A 150 25.45 -11.19 -9.02
N TYR A 151 24.82 -10.10 -9.41
CA TYR A 151 24.50 -9.02 -8.48
C TYR A 151 23.35 -9.42 -7.56
N ARG A 152 23.50 -9.12 -6.27
CA ARG A 152 22.43 -9.30 -5.31
C ARG A 152 21.41 -8.18 -5.46
N THR A 153 20.23 -8.49 -5.98
CA THR A 153 19.08 -7.58 -6.01
C THR A 153 17.78 -8.38 -5.89
N ASP A 154 16.75 -7.75 -5.38
CA ASP A 154 15.43 -8.36 -5.17
C ASP A 154 14.67 -8.65 -6.47
N ASN A 155 15.21 -8.22 -7.62
CA ASN A 155 14.63 -8.37 -8.96
C ASN A 155 15.16 -9.58 -9.76
N PHE A 156 16.06 -10.39 -9.19
CA PHE A 156 16.66 -11.55 -9.88
C PHE A 156 16.37 -12.89 -9.20
N PHE A 157 15.66 -12.90 -8.06
CA PHE A 157 15.37 -14.10 -7.25
C PHE A 157 13.86 -14.29 -7.04
#